data_AF-A0A8T4VG70-F1
#
_entry.id   AF-A0A8T4VG70-F1
#
_cell.length_a   1.000
_cell.length_b   1.000
_cell.length_c   1.000
_cell.angle_alpha   90.00
_cell.angle_beta   90.00
_cell.angle_gamma   90.00
#
_symmetry.space_group_name_H-M   'P 1'
#
loop_
_entity.id
_entity.type
_entity.pdbx_description
1 polymer ?
#
loop_
_entity_poly.entity_id
_entity_poly.type
_entity_poly.pdbx_seq_one_letter_code
_entity_poly.pdbx_strand_id
1 'polypeptide(L)'
;MKIKNIIWVFLIFFAVNFVSANCVDNDSDGYGVDCMLGEDCDDNNSYLFRWMDFYLDEDHDSFGTGEVIQTSCWGIGGYFIYPLDERSFNNLDCNDLNPSINPRAKEILNNGIDENCDCLYDSKYYFFY
;
A
#
# COMPACT_ATOMS: atom_id res chain seq x y z
N MET A 1 -28.19 -48.77 50.53
CA MET A 1 -29.06 -48.83 49.35
C MET A 1 -28.27 -48.24 48.18
N LYS A 2 -27.98 -49.05 47.16
CA LYS A 2 -27.12 -48.71 46.02
C LYS A 2 -27.89 -47.82 45.03
N ILE A 3 -27.27 -46.76 44.54
CA ILE A 3 -27.52 -46.25 43.18
C ILE A 3 -26.14 -46.13 42.51
N LYS A 4 -25.96 -46.91 41.44
CA LYS A 4 -24.75 -46.96 40.60
C LYS A 4 -25.01 -46.20 39.30
N ASN A 5 -23.97 -45.49 38.84
CA ASN A 5 -23.58 -45.21 37.44
C ASN A 5 -24.40 -44.23 36.59
N ILE A 6 -23.72 -43.24 35.99
CA ILE A 6 -23.47 -43.12 34.52
C ILE A 6 -22.57 -41.88 34.23
N ILE A 7 -21.28 -42.08 33.86
CA ILE A 7 -20.59 -41.78 32.56
C ILE A 7 -20.23 -40.27 32.36
N TRP A 8 -18.98 -39.83 32.61
CA TRP A 8 -17.79 -39.72 31.74
C TRP A 8 -17.81 -38.62 30.63
N VAL A 9 -17.04 -37.53 30.88
CA VAL A 9 -16.22 -36.72 29.94
C VAL A 9 -16.94 -35.83 28.91
N PHE A 10 -16.21 -34.81 28.43
CA PHE A 10 -16.52 -33.72 27.48
C PHE A 10 -17.09 -32.47 28.16
N LEU A 11 -16.52 -31.27 28.09
CA LEU A 11 -15.48 -30.70 27.24
C LEU A 11 -14.84 -29.54 28.00
N ILE A 12 -13.54 -29.40 27.78
CA ILE A 12 -12.81 -28.16 27.84
C ILE A 12 -13.68 -27.03 27.25
N PHE A 13 -14.09 -26.05 28.04
CA PHE A 13 -14.55 -24.77 27.49
C PHE A 13 -13.29 -23.91 27.25
N PHE A 14 -12.49 -24.33 26.27
CA PHE A 14 -11.60 -23.41 25.57
C PHE A 14 -12.53 -22.59 24.69
N ALA A 15 -12.81 -21.38 25.12
CA ALA A 15 -13.20 -20.32 24.21
C ALA A 15 -12.48 -19.07 24.69
N VAL A 16 -11.21 -18.97 24.27
CA VAL A 16 -10.63 -17.66 23.98
C VAL A 16 -11.55 -17.00 22.95
N ASN A 17 -12.56 -16.27 23.41
CA ASN A 17 -13.32 -15.37 22.56
C ASN A 17 -12.51 -14.09 22.39
N PHE A 18 -11.39 -14.19 21.68
CA PHE A 18 -10.79 -13.06 20.99
C PHE A 18 -11.20 -13.20 19.53
N VAL A 19 -12.43 -12.83 19.24
CA VAL A 19 -12.86 -12.48 17.89
C VAL A 19 -13.29 -11.03 18.01
N SER A 20 -12.78 -10.15 17.15
CA SER A 20 -13.26 -8.77 17.00
C SER A 20 -14.73 -8.81 16.60
N ALA A 21 -15.61 -8.90 17.60
CA ALA A 21 -17.04 -9.14 17.38
C ALA A 21 -17.80 -7.92 16.82
N ASN A 22 -17.10 -6.83 16.51
CA ASN A 22 -17.69 -5.57 16.09
C ASN A 22 -17.16 -5.09 14.73
N CYS A 23 -16.63 -5.97 13.87
CA CYS A 23 -16.32 -5.58 12.50
C CYS A 23 -17.60 -5.09 11.82
N VAL A 24 -17.63 -3.81 11.46
CA VAL A 24 -18.68 -3.18 10.66
C VAL A 24 -18.17 -3.12 9.23
N ASP A 25 -18.54 -4.14 8.46
CA ASP A 25 -18.17 -4.34 7.06
C ASP A 25 -19.47 -4.29 6.24
N ASN A 26 -19.67 -3.20 5.50
CA ASN A 26 -20.95 -2.88 4.86
C ASN A 26 -21.08 -3.46 3.45
N ASP A 27 -19.96 -3.73 2.76
CA ASP A 27 -19.94 -4.31 1.42
C ASP A 27 -19.39 -5.75 1.36
N SER A 28 -19.02 -6.30 2.53
CA SER A 28 -18.57 -7.68 2.74
C SER A 28 -17.23 -8.03 2.11
N ASP A 29 -16.30 -7.08 2.02
CA ASP A 29 -14.94 -7.32 1.52
C ASP A 29 -13.90 -7.60 2.62
N GLY A 30 -14.32 -7.46 3.89
CA GLY A 30 -13.53 -7.70 5.09
C GLY A 30 -12.78 -6.47 5.62
N TYR A 31 -12.92 -5.31 4.99
CA TYR A 31 -12.48 -4.01 5.49
C TYR A 31 -13.66 -3.27 6.15
N GLY A 32 -13.35 -2.33 7.02
CA GLY A 32 -14.34 -1.54 7.75
C GLY A 32 -13.94 -1.24 9.19
N VAL A 33 -14.85 -0.65 9.95
CA VAL A 33 -14.56 -0.23 11.33
C VAL A 33 -14.36 -1.45 12.22
N ASP A 34 -13.24 -1.50 12.96
CA ASP A 34 -12.85 -2.61 13.83
C ASP A 34 -12.71 -3.98 13.10
N CYS A 35 -12.49 -3.96 11.79
CA CYS A 35 -12.26 -5.15 10.98
C CYS A 35 -10.79 -5.58 10.98
N MET A 36 -10.54 -6.89 10.78
CA MET A 36 -9.18 -7.45 10.87
C MET A 36 -8.28 -7.04 9.70
N LEU A 37 -8.85 -6.72 8.53
CA LEU A 37 -8.08 -6.35 7.33
C LEU A 37 -7.73 -4.85 7.29
N GLY A 38 -8.44 -4.01 8.07
CA GLY A 38 -8.23 -2.57 8.16
C GLY A 38 -9.53 -1.79 7.93
N GLU A 39 -9.42 -0.47 7.95
CA GLU A 39 -10.50 0.46 7.62
C GLU A 39 -10.85 0.38 6.12
N ASP A 40 -12.09 0.72 5.79
CA ASP A 40 -12.62 0.80 4.43
C ASP A 40 -12.79 2.27 4.01
N CYS A 41 -12.46 2.58 2.75
CA CYS A 41 -12.68 3.91 2.18
C CYS A 41 -13.99 4.04 1.39
N ASP A 42 -14.63 2.94 1.00
CA ASP A 42 -15.93 2.94 0.31
C ASP A 42 -16.80 1.76 0.75
N ASP A 43 -17.55 1.99 1.84
CA ASP A 43 -18.54 1.07 2.42
C ASP A 43 -19.59 0.51 1.43
N ASN A 44 -19.69 1.02 0.19
CA ASN A 44 -20.68 0.58 -0.80
C ASN A 44 -20.07 -0.24 -1.94
N ASN A 45 -18.77 -0.50 -1.93
CA ASN A 45 -18.10 -1.11 -3.07
C ASN A 45 -16.91 -1.99 -2.65
N SER A 46 -17.18 -3.30 -2.54
CA SER A 46 -16.23 -4.36 -2.13
C SER A 46 -14.94 -4.51 -2.96
N TYR A 47 -14.79 -3.67 -3.97
CA TYR A 47 -13.63 -3.58 -4.84
C TYR A 47 -12.72 -2.39 -4.51
N LEU A 48 -13.09 -1.49 -3.59
CA LEU A 48 -12.42 -0.25 -3.23
C LEU A 48 -12.33 -0.13 -1.71
N PHE A 49 -11.14 -0.32 -1.12
CA PHE A 49 -11.01 -0.46 0.34
C PHE A 49 -9.79 0.22 0.95
N ARG A 50 -8.96 0.90 0.13
CA ARG A 50 -7.76 1.59 0.59
C ARG A 50 -7.65 3.01 0.02
N TRP A 51 -7.35 3.98 0.88
CA TRP A 51 -6.92 5.30 0.45
C TRP A 51 -5.51 5.26 -0.18
N MET A 52 -5.37 5.88 -1.35
CA MET A 52 -4.11 6.04 -2.07
C MET A 52 -3.88 7.51 -2.38
N ASP A 53 -2.65 7.96 -2.19
CA ASP A 53 -2.19 9.29 -2.57
C ASP A 53 -1.55 9.26 -3.96
N PHE A 54 -1.73 10.35 -4.70
CA PHE A 54 -1.20 10.58 -6.03
C PHE A 54 -0.34 11.84 -6.04
N TYR A 55 0.76 11.76 -6.76
CA TYR A 55 1.73 12.83 -6.97
C TYR A 55 1.69 13.26 -8.44
N LEU A 56 2.12 14.50 -8.73
CA LEU A 56 2.27 14.98 -10.11
C LEU A 56 3.40 14.19 -10.79
N ASP A 57 3.20 13.79 -12.03
CA ASP A 57 4.19 13.13 -12.91
C ASP A 57 4.12 13.87 -14.25
N GLU A 58 4.82 15.00 -14.39
CA GLU A 58 4.71 15.91 -15.56
C GLU A 58 5.46 15.39 -16.79
N ASP A 59 6.45 14.52 -16.61
CA ASP A 59 7.24 13.94 -17.70
C ASP A 59 6.84 12.51 -18.13
N HIS A 60 5.90 11.92 -17.40
CA HIS A 60 5.19 10.68 -17.70
C HIS A 60 6.09 9.43 -17.62
N ASP A 61 7.04 9.40 -16.68
CA ASP A 61 7.96 8.28 -16.51
C ASP A 61 7.58 7.27 -15.39
N SER A 62 6.40 7.49 -14.79
CA SER A 62 5.81 6.73 -13.68
C SER A 62 6.36 7.08 -12.29
N PHE A 63 7.19 8.11 -12.16
CA PHE A 63 7.65 8.64 -10.88
C PHE A 63 7.14 10.06 -10.72
N GLY A 64 6.57 10.35 -9.55
CA GLY A 64 6.04 11.68 -9.29
C GLY A 64 6.92 12.48 -8.34
N THR A 65 6.63 13.77 -8.26
CA THR A 65 7.30 14.71 -7.35
C THR A 65 6.32 15.53 -6.49
N GLY A 66 6.83 16.13 -5.42
CA GLY A 66 6.16 17.18 -4.67
C GLY A 66 5.12 16.73 -3.65
N GLU A 67 4.06 17.52 -3.51
CA GLU A 67 2.97 17.30 -2.56
C GLU A 67 1.89 16.37 -3.15
N VAL A 68 1.06 15.79 -2.30
CA VAL A 68 -0.10 15.00 -2.75
C VAL A 68 -1.09 15.91 -3.49
N ILE A 69 -1.35 15.61 -4.77
CA ILE A 69 -2.29 16.36 -5.61
C ILE A 69 -3.69 15.76 -5.63
N GLN A 70 -3.82 14.48 -5.28
CA GLN A 70 -5.10 13.79 -5.15
C GLN A 70 -4.98 12.61 -4.18
N THR A 71 -6.03 12.36 -3.41
CA THR A 71 -6.23 11.13 -2.65
C THR A 71 -7.50 10.45 -3.15
N SER A 72 -7.50 9.14 -3.36
CA SER A 72 -8.69 8.41 -3.82
C SER A 72 -8.76 7.00 -3.25
N CYS A 73 -9.98 6.48 -3.14
CA CYS A 73 -10.25 5.13 -2.70
C CYS A 73 -9.93 4.13 -3.82
N TRP A 74 -9.14 3.09 -3.52
CA TRP A 74 -8.60 2.11 -4.47
C TRP A 74 -8.68 0.70 -3.89
N GLY A 75 -8.71 -0.32 -4.76
CA GLY A 75 -8.77 -1.73 -4.37
C GLY A 75 -8.72 -2.66 -5.58
N ILE A 76 -9.03 -3.95 -5.39
CA ILE A 76 -8.79 -5.02 -6.39
C ILE A 76 -9.66 -4.86 -7.66
N GLY A 77 -10.79 -4.14 -7.57
CA GLY A 77 -11.62 -3.81 -8.74
C GLY A 77 -11.65 -2.32 -9.05
N GLY A 78 -10.80 -1.52 -8.39
CA GLY A 78 -10.38 -0.25 -8.96
C GLY A 78 -9.83 -0.55 -10.35
N TYR A 79 -10.52 -0.06 -11.38
CA TYR A 79 -10.05 -0.09 -12.76
C TYR A 79 -8.55 0.21 -12.73
N PHE A 80 -7.74 -0.58 -13.45
CA PHE A 80 -6.29 -0.41 -13.55
C PHE A 80 -6.02 0.93 -14.25
N ILE A 81 -6.31 2.02 -13.55
CA ILE A 81 -5.82 3.35 -13.80
C ILE A 81 -4.37 3.18 -13.37
N TYR A 82 -3.55 2.67 -14.31
CA TYR A 82 -2.22 3.23 -14.46
C TYR A 82 -2.41 4.71 -14.25
N PRO A 83 -1.67 5.35 -13.35
CA PRO A 83 -1.78 6.77 -13.17
C PRO A 83 -1.89 7.38 -14.56
N LEU A 84 -3.00 8.10 -14.80
CA LEU A 84 -3.14 8.85 -16.04
C LEU A 84 -1.83 9.59 -16.23
N ASP A 85 -1.42 9.73 -17.47
CA ASP A 85 -0.13 10.15 -17.99
C ASP A 85 0.58 11.19 -17.09
N GLU A 86 -0.19 12.05 -16.41
CA GLU A 86 0.20 13.16 -15.54
C GLU A 86 0.31 12.87 -14.00
N ARG A 87 0.28 11.61 -13.53
CA ARG A 87 0.30 11.28 -12.07
C ARG A 87 1.18 10.08 -11.73
N SER A 88 1.55 9.92 -10.46
CA SER A 88 2.21 8.70 -9.95
C SER A 88 1.73 8.29 -8.55
N PHE A 89 1.90 7.02 -8.20
CA PHE A 89 1.63 6.46 -6.86
C PHE A 89 2.80 6.66 -5.89
N ASN A 90 3.88 7.29 -6.32
CA ASN A 90 5.07 7.52 -5.52
C ASN A 90 5.59 8.94 -5.72
N ASN A 91 6.39 9.39 -4.76
CA ASN A 91 7.04 10.70 -4.73
C ASN A 91 8.55 10.53 -4.74
N LEU A 92 9.06 9.84 -5.76
CA LEU A 92 10.47 9.44 -5.82
C LEU A 92 11.22 10.14 -6.95
N ASP A 93 10.55 10.97 -7.74
CA ASP A 93 11.22 11.70 -8.81
C ASP A 93 11.92 12.97 -8.30
N CYS A 94 13.18 13.10 -8.69
CA CYS A 94 14.02 14.26 -8.45
C CYS A 94 13.97 15.29 -9.59
N ASN A 95 13.42 14.95 -10.77
CA ASN A 95 13.26 15.88 -11.89
C ASN A 95 12.05 15.55 -12.79
N ASP A 96 10.89 16.05 -12.37
CA ASP A 96 9.56 15.90 -13.00
C ASP A 96 9.40 16.55 -14.39
N LEU A 97 10.50 17.02 -14.98
CA LEU A 97 10.55 17.64 -16.31
C LEU A 97 11.45 16.84 -17.27
N ASN A 98 12.01 15.72 -16.85
CA ASN A 98 12.94 14.93 -17.66
C ASN A 98 12.78 13.42 -17.40
N PRO A 99 12.13 12.68 -18.32
CA PRO A 99 11.76 11.28 -18.10
C PRO A 99 12.96 10.31 -18.16
N SER A 100 14.17 10.85 -18.32
CA SER A 100 15.44 10.12 -18.22
C SER A 100 16.11 10.25 -16.86
N ILE A 101 15.53 11.02 -15.92
CA ILE A 101 16.03 11.23 -14.56
C ILE A 101 14.93 10.76 -13.62
N ASN A 102 15.11 9.57 -13.06
CA ASN A 102 14.17 8.92 -12.14
C ASN A 102 14.83 7.72 -11.46
N PRO A 103 14.25 7.13 -10.41
CA PRO A 103 14.80 5.97 -9.69
C PRO A 103 15.22 4.74 -10.52
N ARG A 104 14.77 4.61 -11.77
CA ARG A 104 15.14 3.50 -12.66
C ARG A 104 16.19 3.88 -13.70
N ALA A 105 16.53 5.15 -13.82
CA ALA A 105 17.56 5.60 -14.72
C ALA A 105 18.94 5.07 -14.31
N LYS A 106 19.86 5.08 -15.27
CA LYS A 106 21.23 4.62 -15.06
C LYS A 106 22.12 5.84 -14.90
N GLU A 107 22.95 5.82 -13.86
CA GLU A 107 23.96 6.83 -13.62
C GLU A 107 24.92 7.02 -14.80
N ILE A 108 25.06 8.28 -15.22
CA ILE A 108 25.99 8.75 -16.25
C ILE A 108 27.19 9.40 -15.56
N LEU A 109 28.28 8.66 -15.48
CA LEU A 109 29.46 9.09 -14.73
C LEU A 109 30.09 10.39 -15.24
N ASN A 110 30.41 11.25 -14.28
CA ASN A 110 31.09 12.53 -14.39
C ASN A 110 30.30 13.60 -15.15
N ASN A 111 28.97 13.58 -15.09
CA ASN A 111 28.14 14.67 -15.60
C ASN A 111 27.56 15.57 -14.48
N GLY A 112 27.70 15.18 -13.21
CA GLY A 112 27.21 15.94 -12.06
C GLY A 112 25.69 15.98 -11.92
N ILE A 113 24.98 15.07 -12.60
CA ILE A 113 23.54 14.87 -12.49
C ILE A 113 23.33 13.56 -11.73
N ASP A 114 22.34 13.53 -10.85
CA ASP A 114 21.86 12.30 -10.20
C ASP A 114 20.73 11.77 -11.09
N GLU A 115 21.03 10.80 -11.97
CA GLU A 115 20.00 10.26 -12.85
C GLU A 115 19.03 9.37 -12.11
N ASN A 116 19.53 8.58 -11.16
CA ASN A 116 18.74 7.53 -10.51
C ASN A 116 18.07 8.00 -9.20
N CYS A 117 18.06 9.30 -8.94
CA CYS A 117 17.44 9.95 -7.78
C CYS A 117 17.78 9.27 -6.44
N ASP A 118 18.99 8.73 -6.31
CA ASP A 118 19.45 8.04 -5.09
C ASP A 118 20.22 8.97 -4.13
N CYS A 119 20.30 10.26 -4.50
CA CYS A 119 21.05 11.32 -3.81
C CYS A 119 22.58 11.10 -3.83
N LEU A 120 23.10 10.21 -4.67
CA LEU A 120 24.53 9.93 -4.82
C LEU A 120 25.00 10.22 -6.24
N TYR A 121 25.37 11.49 -6.47
CA TYR A 121 26.03 11.90 -7.70
C TYR A 121 27.23 11.01 -8.03
N ASP A 122 27.28 10.53 -9.28
CA ASP A 122 28.44 9.87 -9.88
C ASP A 122 28.92 8.64 -9.08
N SER A 123 27.99 7.90 -8.48
CA SER A 123 28.29 6.88 -7.44
C SER A 123 28.77 5.53 -7.98
N LYS A 124 29.87 5.54 -8.72
CA LYS A 124 30.76 4.37 -8.87
C LYS A 124 32.07 4.48 -8.10
N TYR A 125 32.26 5.54 -7.31
CA TYR A 125 33.56 5.87 -6.70
C TYR A 125 33.68 5.66 -5.18
N TYR A 126 32.68 5.14 -4.48
CA TYR A 126 32.74 4.94 -3.01
C TYR A 126 33.10 3.51 -2.54
N PHE A 127 33.99 2.80 -3.25
CA PHE A 127 34.55 1.51 -2.78
C PHE A 127 36.08 1.44 -2.80
N PHE A 128 36.76 2.54 -2.46
CA PHE A 128 38.20 2.51 -2.19
C PHE A 128 38.56 3.25 -0.91
N TYR A 129 38.10 2.76 0.25
CA TYR A 129 38.83 2.90 1.52
C TYR A 129 38.60 1.65 2.38
#